data_AF-A0A7S1I7T4-F1
#
_entry.id   AF-A0A7S1I7T4-F1
#
_cell.length_a   1.000
_cell.length_b   1.000
_cell.length_c   1.000
_cell.angle_alpha   90.00
_cell.angle_beta   90.00
_cell.angle_gamma   90.00
#
_symmetry.space_group_name_H-M   'P 1'
#
loop_
_entity.id
_entity.type
_entity.pdbx_description
1 polymer ?
#
loop_
_entity_poly.entity_id
_entity_poly.type
_entity_poly.pdbx_seq_one_letter_code
_entity_poly.pdbx_strand_id
1 'polypeptide(L)'
;PVPARDRTPARRGAYRPGPAMLLCLCAALLLIPAGLGLPGPQGDRQSFAAASRACPKPATKPEQYRFWSQYGEDVYAHETFFKNKTRGVFLELGALEGHMLSNTRFFEDHRQWQGVLIEPKPLWFAKLRKVRTCARRLRVAVCARAETLDFVLNGALSGLLELMPPRAQSTARRHKLVSVQCQRLDRTLEELRVS
;
A
#
# COMPACT_ATOMS: atom_id res chain seq x y z
N PRO A 1 25.58 -20.62 -14.46
CA PRO A 1 24.46 -20.38 -15.40
C PRO A 1 23.28 -21.31 -15.07
N VAL A 2 22.27 -20.78 -14.38
CA VAL A 2 21.04 -21.52 -14.04
C VAL A 2 19.98 -21.13 -15.09
N PRO A 3 19.33 -22.09 -15.77
CA PRO A 3 18.44 -21.77 -16.88
C PRO A 3 17.14 -21.13 -16.38
N ALA A 4 16.67 -20.13 -17.13
CA ALA A 4 15.43 -19.41 -16.88
C ALA A 4 14.24 -20.39 -17.01
N ARG A 5 13.43 -20.50 -15.96
CA ARG A 5 12.14 -21.20 -16.03
C ARG A 5 11.14 -20.33 -16.80
N ASP A 6 10.72 -20.88 -17.93
CA ASP A 6 9.60 -20.44 -18.75
C ASP A 6 8.36 -20.15 -17.88
N ARG A 7 7.76 -18.98 -18.06
CA ARG A 7 6.55 -18.53 -17.36
C ARG A 7 5.48 -18.18 -18.39
N THR A 8 4.99 -19.17 -19.10
CA THR A 8 3.70 -19.09 -19.78
C THR A 8 2.57 -19.21 -18.74
N PRO A 9 1.57 -18.32 -18.73
CA PRO A 9 0.47 -18.40 -17.78
C PRO A 9 -0.50 -19.50 -18.21
N ALA A 10 -0.48 -20.63 -17.50
CA ALA A 10 -1.53 -21.64 -17.62
C ALA A 10 -2.87 -21.01 -17.20
N ARG A 11 -3.88 -21.12 -18.07
CA ARG A 11 -5.28 -20.77 -17.77
C ARG A 11 -5.73 -21.55 -16.54
N ARG A 12 -5.85 -20.90 -15.38
CA ARG A 12 -6.47 -21.49 -14.18
C ARG A 12 -7.86 -20.88 -14.02
N GLY A 13 -8.84 -21.76 -13.81
CA GLY A 13 -10.26 -21.45 -13.68
C GLY A 13 -10.58 -20.47 -12.55
N ALA A 14 -11.81 -19.94 -12.59
CA ALA A 14 -12.32 -18.93 -11.68
C ALA A 14 -12.05 -19.29 -10.21
N TYR A 15 -11.19 -18.51 -9.56
CA TYR A 15 -10.88 -18.63 -8.14
C TYR A 15 -12.10 -18.24 -7.30
N ARG A 16 -12.57 -19.15 -6.44
CA ARG A 16 -13.61 -18.90 -5.44
C ARG A 16 -12.97 -18.89 -4.05
N PRO A 17 -12.87 -17.74 -3.38
CA PRO A 17 -12.25 -17.68 -2.07
C PRO A 17 -13.16 -18.26 -0.98
N GLY A 18 -12.58 -19.07 -0.08
CA GLY A 18 -13.26 -19.62 1.08
C GLY A 18 -13.27 -18.65 2.28
N PRO A 19 -14.09 -18.92 3.32
CA PRO A 19 -14.36 -18.00 4.43
C PRO A 19 -13.12 -17.64 5.30
N ALA A 20 -12.01 -18.38 5.19
CA ALA A 20 -10.76 -18.06 5.88
C ALA A 20 -9.98 -16.88 5.27
N MET A 21 -10.34 -16.41 4.07
CA MET A 21 -9.65 -15.28 3.40
C MET A 21 -10.01 -13.92 4.01
N LEU A 22 -11.03 -13.86 4.88
CA LEU A 22 -11.51 -12.60 5.48
C LEU A 22 -10.66 -12.11 6.66
N LEU A 23 -9.71 -12.91 7.17
CA LEU A 23 -8.87 -12.57 8.33
C LEU A 23 -7.52 -11.91 7.98
N CYS A 24 -7.18 -11.72 6.70
CA CYS A 24 -5.93 -11.05 6.27
C CYS A 24 -6.12 -9.58 5.87
N LEU A 25 -7.16 -8.92 6.38
CA LEU A 25 -7.43 -7.50 6.15
C LEU A 25 -6.69 -6.62 7.18
N CYS A 26 -5.40 -6.40 6.99
CA CYS A 26 -4.69 -5.28 7.65
C CYS A 26 -4.07 -4.28 6.66
N ALA A 27 -4.37 -4.38 5.36
CA ALA A 27 -4.28 -3.25 4.45
C ALA A 27 -5.66 -2.59 4.41
N ALA A 28 -5.89 -1.58 5.26
CA ALA A 28 -7.11 -0.78 5.18
C ALA A 28 -7.09 0.02 3.86
N LEU A 29 -7.64 -0.56 2.79
CA LEU A 29 -7.99 0.18 1.58
C LEU A 29 -9.20 1.06 1.91
N LEU A 30 -8.96 2.28 2.37
CA LEU A 30 -10.02 3.28 2.49
C LEU A 30 -10.29 3.87 1.10
N LEU A 31 -11.40 3.46 0.52
CA LEU A 31 -11.91 3.96 -0.75
C LEU A 31 -12.83 5.16 -0.47
N ILE A 32 -12.39 6.37 -0.79
CA ILE A 32 -13.23 7.56 -0.73
C ILE A 32 -13.90 7.72 -2.10
N PRO A 33 -15.24 7.64 -2.22
CA PRO A 33 -15.91 8.04 -3.44
C PRO A 33 -15.78 9.56 -3.60
N ALA A 34 -15.13 10.00 -4.67
CA ALA A 34 -15.12 11.40 -5.06
C ALA A 34 -16.53 11.80 -5.50
N GLY A 35 -17.19 12.71 -4.76
CA GLY A 35 -18.50 13.21 -5.20
C GLY A 35 -19.36 13.91 -4.15
N LEU A 36 -18.83 14.87 -3.38
CA LEU A 36 -19.63 15.98 -2.83
C LEU A 36 -18.72 17.21 -2.72
N GLY A 37 -18.91 18.17 -3.62
CA GLY A 37 -18.15 19.41 -3.64
C GLY A 37 -18.60 20.35 -2.53
N LEU A 38 -17.68 20.69 -1.63
CA LEU A 38 -17.78 21.86 -0.75
C LEU A 38 -16.58 22.78 -1.02
N PRO A 39 -16.79 24.10 -1.15
CA PRO A 39 -15.71 25.03 -1.44
C PRO A 39 -14.88 25.31 -0.17
N GLY A 40 -13.63 24.82 -0.16
CA GLY A 40 -12.62 25.14 0.85
C GLY A 40 -11.75 26.35 0.46
N PRO A 41 -11.09 27.01 1.43
CA PRO A 41 -10.44 28.30 1.23
C PRO A 41 -9.18 28.21 0.34
N GLN A 42 -8.97 29.27 -0.43
CA GLN A 42 -7.89 29.39 -1.41
C GLN A 42 -6.54 29.55 -0.70
N GLY A 43 -5.81 28.44 -0.56
CA GLY A 43 -4.41 28.41 -0.16
C GLY A 43 -3.65 27.47 -1.11
N ASP A 44 -2.43 27.87 -1.48
CA ASP A 44 -1.58 27.30 -2.54
C ASP A 44 -1.85 25.83 -2.92
N ARG A 45 -2.39 25.66 -4.13
CA ARG A 45 -2.70 24.37 -4.75
C ARG A 45 -1.43 23.72 -5.30
N GLN A 46 -0.74 22.92 -4.49
CA GLN A 46 -0.03 21.78 -5.06
C GLN A 46 -1.02 20.62 -5.15
N SER A 47 -1.80 20.62 -6.24
CA SER A 47 -2.49 19.41 -6.73
C SER A 47 -1.48 18.28 -6.88
N PHE A 48 -1.92 17.03 -7.04
CA PHE A 48 -1.11 15.97 -7.65
C PHE A 48 -0.68 16.40 -9.06
N ALA A 49 0.29 17.31 -9.15
CA ALA A 49 0.83 17.82 -10.37
C ALA A 49 1.52 16.63 -11.05
N ALA A 50 1.01 16.31 -12.25
CA ALA A 50 1.50 15.34 -13.23
C ALA A 50 2.34 14.20 -12.65
N ALA A 51 1.80 12.96 -12.70
CA ALA A 51 2.53 11.72 -12.45
C ALA A 51 4.02 11.92 -12.74
N SER A 52 4.84 11.85 -11.69
CA SER A 52 6.29 12.06 -11.77
C SER A 52 6.82 11.46 -13.08
N ARG A 53 7.66 12.18 -13.83
CA ARG A 53 8.28 11.73 -15.09
C ARG A 53 8.99 10.36 -14.97
N ALA A 54 9.15 9.83 -13.76
CA ALA A 54 9.72 8.53 -13.43
C ALA A 54 8.71 7.36 -13.39
N CYS A 55 7.43 7.57 -13.71
CA CYS A 55 6.45 6.48 -13.67
C CYS A 55 6.52 5.54 -14.88
N PRO A 56 6.47 4.20 -14.65
CA PRO A 56 6.35 3.25 -15.75
C PRO A 56 5.13 3.55 -16.61
N LYS A 57 5.27 3.37 -17.93
CA LYS A 57 4.11 3.45 -18.83
C LYS A 57 3.17 2.27 -18.53
N PRO A 58 1.86 2.50 -18.41
CA PRO A 58 0.90 1.42 -18.18
C PRO A 58 0.93 0.41 -19.32
N ALA A 59 0.78 -0.86 -18.97
CA ALA A 59 0.55 -1.91 -19.96
C ALA A 59 -0.75 -1.66 -20.73
N THR A 60 -0.71 -1.84 -22.05
CA THR A 60 -1.87 -1.66 -22.92
C THR A 60 -2.70 -2.93 -23.12
N LYS A 61 -2.16 -4.09 -22.74
CA LYS A 61 -2.81 -5.40 -22.93
C LYS A 61 -2.84 -6.24 -21.64
N PRO A 62 -3.90 -7.04 -21.39
CA PRO A 62 -4.06 -7.78 -20.13
C PRO A 62 -2.99 -8.82 -19.84
N GLU A 63 -2.42 -9.47 -20.86
CA GLU A 63 -1.37 -10.48 -20.72
C GLU A 63 -0.06 -9.94 -20.14
N GLN A 64 0.10 -8.61 -20.11
CA GLN A 64 1.25 -7.92 -19.53
C GLN A 64 1.02 -7.50 -18.07
N TYR A 65 -0.16 -7.76 -17.51
CA TYR A 65 -0.49 -7.40 -16.14
C TYR A 65 0.30 -8.24 -15.14
N ARG A 66 0.88 -7.54 -14.17
CA ARG A 66 1.59 -8.15 -13.06
C ARG A 66 0.92 -7.78 -11.75
N PHE A 67 0.54 -8.81 -11.01
CA PHE A 67 -0.02 -8.76 -9.67
C PHE A 67 1.05 -9.12 -8.63
N TRP A 68 0.89 -8.61 -7.42
CA TRP A 68 1.92 -8.55 -6.38
C TRP A 68 1.42 -8.93 -4.99
N SER A 69 0.10 -9.00 -4.80
CA SER A 69 -0.52 -9.38 -3.53
C SER A 69 -0.18 -10.83 -3.12
N GLN A 70 -0.34 -11.15 -1.84
CA GLN A 70 0.04 -12.46 -1.30
C GLN A 70 -0.91 -13.57 -1.75
N TYR A 71 -2.20 -13.27 -1.76
CA TYR A 71 -3.29 -14.23 -1.97
C TYR A 71 -4.23 -13.82 -3.10
N GLY A 72 -3.84 -12.86 -3.94
CA GLY A 72 -4.64 -12.42 -5.08
C GLY A 72 -5.63 -11.30 -4.74
N GLU A 73 -5.42 -10.58 -3.64
CA GLU A 73 -6.25 -9.45 -3.22
C GLU A 73 -6.29 -8.34 -4.28
N ASP A 74 -5.16 -8.04 -4.94
CA ASP A 74 -5.09 -7.06 -6.03
C ASP A 74 -5.80 -7.54 -7.31
N VAL A 75 -5.76 -8.84 -7.61
CA VAL A 75 -6.56 -9.47 -8.68
C VAL A 75 -8.04 -9.33 -8.36
N TYR A 76 -8.46 -9.71 -7.15
CA TYR A 76 -9.86 -9.62 -6.72
C TYR A 76 -10.36 -8.18 -6.76
N ALA A 77 -9.59 -7.24 -6.20
CA ALA A 77 -9.93 -5.82 -6.24
C ALA A 77 -10.07 -5.31 -7.68
N HIS A 78 -9.16 -5.72 -8.56
CA HIS A 78 -9.19 -5.35 -9.96
C HIS A 78 -10.44 -5.90 -10.67
N GLU A 79 -10.67 -7.20 -10.61
CA GLU A 79 -11.72 -7.86 -11.39
C GLU A 79 -13.12 -7.53 -10.84
N THR A 80 -13.28 -7.40 -9.53
CA THR A 80 -14.58 -7.21 -8.89
C THR A 80 -15.01 -5.74 -8.84
N PHE A 81 -14.09 -4.80 -8.59
CA PHE A 81 -14.46 -3.40 -8.33
C PHE A 81 -13.91 -2.41 -9.36
N PHE A 82 -12.69 -2.66 -9.87
CA PHE A 82 -11.91 -1.61 -10.57
C PHE A 82 -11.51 -1.96 -11.99
N LYS A 83 -12.20 -2.91 -12.63
CA LYS A 83 -11.76 -3.52 -13.89
C LYS A 83 -11.46 -2.49 -14.99
N ASN A 84 -12.32 -1.48 -15.08
CA ASN A 84 -12.23 -0.41 -16.08
C ASN A 84 -11.89 0.95 -15.46
N LYS A 85 -11.40 0.98 -14.21
CA LYS A 85 -11.11 2.22 -13.48
C LYS A 85 -9.62 2.56 -13.59
N THR A 86 -9.31 3.72 -14.14
CA THR A 86 -7.97 4.28 -14.22
C THR A 86 -7.89 5.60 -13.46
N ARG A 87 -6.67 6.08 -13.19
CA ARG A 87 -6.41 7.37 -12.53
C ARG A 87 -7.11 7.49 -11.16
N GLY A 88 -7.29 6.37 -10.47
CA GLY A 88 -7.81 6.35 -9.11
C GLY A 88 -6.75 6.73 -8.07
N VAL A 89 -7.12 6.60 -6.80
CA VAL A 89 -6.27 6.97 -5.66
C VAL A 89 -6.18 5.79 -4.70
N PHE A 90 -5.00 5.52 -4.14
CA PHE A 90 -4.81 4.49 -3.12
C PHE A 90 -4.07 5.00 -1.88
N LEU A 91 -4.29 4.30 -0.78
CA LEU A 91 -3.48 4.35 0.43
C LEU A 91 -3.06 2.92 0.77
N GLU A 92 -1.77 2.69 1.00
CA GLU A 92 -1.25 1.40 1.45
C GLU A 92 -0.53 1.55 2.79
N LEU A 93 -1.06 0.90 3.83
CA LEU A 93 -0.42 0.79 5.14
C LEU A 93 0.42 -0.48 5.18
N GLY A 94 1.70 -0.36 5.52
CA GLY A 94 2.63 -1.48 5.50
C GLY A 94 3.09 -1.82 4.08
N ALA A 95 3.61 -0.82 3.35
CA ALA A 95 4.08 -0.98 1.97
C ALA A 95 5.36 -1.85 1.84
N LEU A 96 5.93 -2.31 2.95
CA LEU A 96 7.11 -3.15 3.02
C LEU A 96 8.27 -2.56 2.19
N GLU A 97 8.99 -3.41 1.46
CA GLU A 97 10.01 -2.99 0.51
C GLU A 97 9.44 -2.66 -0.89
N GLY A 98 8.14 -2.37 -0.99
CA GLY A 98 7.49 -1.75 -2.16
C GLY A 98 7.14 -2.66 -3.33
N HIS A 99 7.30 -3.97 -3.19
CA HIS A 99 6.97 -4.93 -4.25
C HIS A 99 6.31 -6.18 -3.70
N MET A 100 6.92 -6.76 -2.68
CA MET A 100 6.41 -7.96 -2.03
C MET A 100 5.06 -7.65 -1.37
N LEU A 101 4.08 -8.52 -1.60
CA LEU A 101 2.75 -8.50 -0.97
C LEU A 101 1.96 -7.20 -1.19
N SER A 102 2.30 -6.41 -2.21
CA SER A 102 1.65 -5.11 -2.40
C SER A 102 0.27 -5.29 -3.05
N ASN A 103 -0.73 -4.67 -2.43
CA ASN A 103 -2.09 -4.64 -2.95
C ASN A 103 -2.32 -3.48 -3.92
N THR A 104 -1.46 -2.47 -3.91
CA THR A 104 -1.63 -1.25 -4.72
C THR A 104 -0.70 -1.17 -5.92
N ARG A 105 0.33 -2.02 -5.98
CA ARG A 105 1.33 -1.98 -7.04
C ARG A 105 0.75 -2.19 -8.43
N PHE A 106 -0.15 -3.16 -8.59
CA PHE A 106 -0.85 -3.36 -9.86
C PHE A 106 -1.56 -2.08 -10.32
N PHE A 107 -2.25 -1.37 -9.41
CA PHE A 107 -3.00 -0.17 -9.74
C PHE A 107 -2.10 1.02 -10.10
N GLU A 108 -0.99 1.19 -9.40
CA GLU A 108 0.03 2.19 -9.78
C GLU A 108 0.62 1.87 -11.17
N ASP A 109 1.10 0.64 -11.37
CA ASP A 109 1.86 0.24 -12.56
C ASP A 109 0.97 0.17 -13.81
N HIS A 110 -0.28 -0.27 -13.68
CA HIS A 110 -1.14 -0.60 -14.84
C HIS A 110 -2.43 0.22 -14.94
N ARG A 111 -2.85 0.91 -13.88
CA ARG A 111 -4.09 1.69 -13.87
C ARG A 111 -3.86 3.19 -13.74
N GLN A 112 -2.61 3.65 -13.70
CA GLN A 112 -2.24 5.05 -13.49
C GLN A 112 -2.79 5.62 -12.17
N TRP A 113 -3.03 4.76 -11.18
CA TRP A 113 -3.45 5.24 -9.87
C TRP A 113 -2.28 5.92 -9.20
N GLN A 114 -2.58 6.96 -8.42
CA GLN A 114 -1.62 7.62 -7.56
C GLN A 114 -1.99 7.38 -6.10
N GLY A 115 -1.05 7.57 -5.19
CA GLY A 115 -1.37 7.29 -3.80
C GLY A 115 -0.24 7.57 -2.83
N VAL A 116 -0.48 7.13 -1.61
CA VAL A 116 0.45 7.22 -0.49
C VAL A 116 0.78 5.81 0.00
N LEU A 117 2.07 5.55 0.18
CA LEU A 117 2.63 4.33 0.73
C LEU A 117 3.21 4.65 2.11
N ILE A 118 2.75 3.95 3.14
CA ILE A 118 3.25 4.09 4.51
C ILE A 118 4.08 2.87 4.87
N GLU A 119 5.33 3.09 5.27
CA GLU A 119 6.19 2.05 5.82
C GLU A 119 7.07 2.61 6.95
N PRO A 120 6.80 2.23 8.23
CA PRO A 120 7.59 2.70 9.37
C PRO A 120 9.03 2.19 9.38
N LYS A 121 9.30 0.98 8.86
CA LYS A 121 10.60 0.31 9.02
C LYS A 121 11.67 1.00 8.19
N PRO A 122 12.75 1.53 8.80
CA PRO A 122 13.74 2.31 8.07
C PRO A 122 14.38 1.59 6.89
N LEU A 123 14.74 0.31 7.06
CA LEU A 123 15.39 -0.48 6.01
C LEU A 123 14.45 -0.76 4.83
N TRP A 124 13.18 -1.06 5.10
CA TRP A 124 12.20 -1.32 4.06
C TRP A 124 11.77 -0.04 3.37
N PHE A 125 11.58 1.04 4.13
CA PHE A 125 11.33 2.36 3.58
C PHE A 125 12.45 2.82 2.62
N ALA A 126 13.72 2.56 2.96
CA ALA A 126 14.85 2.88 2.10
C ALA A 126 14.79 2.13 0.74
N LYS A 127 14.34 0.88 0.74
CA LYS A 127 14.13 0.09 -0.50
C LYS A 127 12.89 0.57 -1.26
N LEU A 128 11.78 0.77 -0.55
CA LEU A 128 10.52 1.31 -1.06
C LEU A 128 10.76 2.60 -1.86
N ARG A 129 11.57 3.52 -1.32
CA ARG A 129 11.93 4.78 -1.99
C ARG A 129 12.62 4.60 -3.35
N LYS A 130 13.32 3.48 -3.56
CA LYS A 130 14.01 3.19 -4.82
C LYS A 130 13.07 2.55 -5.84
N VAL A 131 12.13 1.72 -5.39
CA VAL A 131 11.31 0.88 -6.28
C VAL A 131 9.92 1.41 -6.56
N ARG A 132 9.40 2.34 -5.73
CA ARG A 132 8.10 3.00 -5.90
C ARG A 132 8.33 4.50 -5.97
N THR A 133 8.53 5.05 -7.16
CA THR A 133 8.87 6.47 -7.35
C THR A 133 7.66 7.34 -7.68
N CYS A 134 6.54 6.73 -8.04
CA CYS A 134 5.29 7.40 -8.42
C CYS A 134 4.46 7.83 -7.21
N ALA A 135 4.20 6.92 -6.28
CA ALA A 135 3.50 7.25 -5.06
C ALA A 135 4.34 8.12 -4.12
N ARG A 136 3.62 8.95 -3.36
CA ARG A 136 4.18 9.55 -2.17
C ARG A 136 4.46 8.45 -1.14
N ARG A 137 5.57 8.56 -0.43
CA ARG A 137 6.00 7.59 0.57
C ARG A 137 6.24 8.29 1.89
N LEU A 138 5.68 7.77 2.97
CA LEU A 138 5.83 8.32 4.31
C LEU A 138 6.43 7.27 5.24
N ARG A 139 7.45 7.67 6.01
CA ARG A 139 8.09 6.81 7.03
C ARG A 139 7.51 7.11 8.40
N VAL A 140 6.25 6.74 8.57
CA VAL A 140 5.47 6.97 9.79
C VAL A 140 4.68 5.70 10.11
N ALA A 141 4.27 5.53 11.36
CA ALA A 141 3.16 4.66 11.73
C ALA A 141 1.85 5.45 11.76
N VAL A 142 0.72 4.73 11.79
CA VAL A 142 -0.61 5.31 11.92
C VAL A 142 -1.19 4.98 13.30
N CYS A 143 -1.64 6.00 14.03
CA CYS A 143 -2.23 5.86 15.36
C CYS A 143 -3.22 7.01 15.65
N ALA A 144 -3.84 6.99 16.84
CA ALA A 144 -4.87 7.95 17.21
C ALA A 144 -4.35 9.36 17.54
N ARG A 145 -3.07 9.50 17.89
CA ARG A 145 -2.43 10.77 18.27
C ARG A 145 -1.07 10.89 17.59
N ALA A 146 -0.57 12.12 17.46
CA ALA A 146 0.77 12.34 16.95
C ALA A 146 1.77 12.14 18.09
N GLU A 147 2.63 11.14 17.97
CA GLU A 147 3.57 10.73 19.02
C GLU A 147 4.69 9.86 18.46
N THR A 148 5.75 9.66 19.26
CA THR A 148 6.82 8.71 18.94
C THR A 148 6.60 7.45 19.74
N LEU A 149 6.46 6.32 19.04
CA LEU A 149 6.12 5.03 19.66
C LEU A 149 7.13 3.95 19.33
N ASP A 150 7.17 2.93 20.17
CA ASP A 150 7.96 1.73 19.96
C ASP A 150 7.34 0.83 18.90
N PHE A 151 8.13 0.50 17.88
CA PHE A 151 7.76 -0.34 16.77
C PHE A 151 8.62 -1.61 16.74
N VAL A 152 7.94 -2.75 16.73
CA VAL A 152 8.56 -4.08 16.78
C VAL A 152 8.96 -4.51 15.38
N LEU A 153 10.23 -4.88 15.18
CA LEU A 153 10.72 -5.41 13.92
C LEU A 153 10.58 -6.93 13.85
N ASN A 154 9.50 -7.41 13.23
CA ASN A 154 9.20 -8.83 13.05
C ASN A 154 8.70 -9.14 11.63
N GLY A 155 9.56 -9.00 10.62
CA GLY A 155 9.18 -9.28 9.22
C GLY A 155 7.90 -8.55 8.80
N ALA A 156 7.00 -9.19 8.06
CA ALA A 156 5.72 -8.59 7.68
C ALA A 156 4.76 -8.36 8.88
N LEU A 157 5.00 -9.03 10.01
CA LEU A 157 4.21 -8.97 11.25
C LEU A 157 4.67 -7.86 12.22
N SER A 158 5.40 -6.88 11.72
CA SER A 158 5.86 -5.75 12.53
C SER A 158 4.70 -4.82 12.88
N GLY A 159 4.77 -4.15 14.02
CA GLY A 159 3.70 -3.26 14.46
C GLY A 159 4.09 -2.41 15.67
N LEU A 160 3.20 -1.50 16.03
CA LEU A 160 3.32 -0.68 17.24
C LEU A 160 3.15 -1.57 18.48
N LEU A 161 4.15 -1.61 19.35
CA LEU A 161 4.18 -2.51 20.50
C LEU A 161 2.97 -2.32 21.41
N GLU A 162 2.61 -1.07 21.69
CA GLU A 162 1.51 -0.72 22.60
C GLU A 162 0.13 -1.12 22.07
N LEU A 163 0.00 -1.24 20.73
CA LEU A 163 -1.25 -1.65 20.09
C LEU A 163 -1.35 -3.17 19.89
N MET A 164 -0.31 -3.93 20.24
CA MET A 164 -0.36 -5.38 20.18
C MET A 164 -1.19 -5.95 21.35
N PRO A 165 -1.88 -7.10 21.16
CA PRO A 165 -2.55 -7.80 22.25
C PRO A 165 -1.57 -8.10 23.40
N PRO A 166 -1.98 -8.00 24.68
CA PRO A 166 -1.07 -8.19 25.83
C PRO A 166 -0.26 -9.50 25.78
N ARG A 167 -0.89 -10.59 25.33
CA ARG A 167 -0.24 -11.91 25.17
C ARG A 167 0.83 -11.92 24.09
N ALA A 168 0.70 -11.06 23.07
CA ALA A 168 1.68 -10.93 22.00
C ALA A 168 2.82 -9.98 22.37
N GLN A 169 2.60 -9.02 23.28
CA GLN A 169 3.61 -8.03 23.66
C GLN A 169 4.87 -8.65 24.27
N SER A 170 4.73 -9.67 25.13
CA SER A 170 5.88 -10.34 25.76
C SER A 170 6.79 -11.01 24.72
N THR A 171 6.19 -11.68 23.74
CA THR A 171 6.91 -12.28 22.60
C THR A 171 7.46 -11.22 21.66
N ALA A 172 6.71 -10.14 21.42
CA ALA A 172 7.13 -9.04 20.56
C ALA A 172 8.36 -8.31 21.10
N ARG A 173 8.47 -8.13 22.42
CA ARG A 173 9.65 -7.55 23.11
C ARG A 173 10.94 -8.35 22.92
N ARG A 174 10.86 -9.62 22.47
CA ARG A 174 12.05 -10.42 22.10
C ARG A 174 12.66 -10.00 20.76
N HIS A 175 11.91 -9.25 19.95
CA HIS A 175 12.38 -8.72 18.69
C HIS A 175 12.99 -7.32 18.87
N LYS A 176 13.76 -6.88 17.87
CA LYS A 176 14.35 -5.54 17.87
C LYS A 176 13.25 -4.48 17.84
N LEU A 177 13.37 -3.48 18.71
CA LEU A 177 12.51 -2.30 18.75
C LEU A 177 13.19 -1.13 18.03
N VAL A 178 12.38 -0.28 17.40
CA VAL A 178 12.79 1.02 16.87
C VAL A 178 11.72 2.04 17.20
N SER A 179 12.13 3.26 17.53
CA SER A 179 11.19 4.37 17.72
C SER A 179 10.80 4.94 16.35
N VAL A 180 9.51 5.09 16.11
CA VAL A 180 8.97 5.65 14.86
C VAL A 180 8.03 6.80 15.16
N GLN A 181 8.06 7.81 14.28
CA GLN A 181 7.03 8.84 14.30
C GLN A 181 5.70 8.21 13.92
N CYS A 182 4.67 8.53 14.68
CA CYS A 182 3.32 8.08 14.46
C CYS A 182 2.39 9.29 14.29
N GLN A 183 1.48 9.21 13.33
CA GLN A 183 0.55 10.29 13.05
C GLN A 183 -0.85 9.75 12.82
N ARG A 184 -1.83 10.64 12.95
CA ARG A 184 -3.21 10.32 12.64
C ARG A 184 -3.41 10.10 11.13
N LEU A 185 -4.36 9.25 10.83
CA LEU A 185 -4.69 8.91 9.46
C LEU A 185 -5.20 10.12 8.67
N ASP A 186 -5.98 11.02 9.28
CA ASP A 186 -6.45 12.25 8.62
C ASP A 186 -5.28 13.12 8.12
N ARG A 187 -4.18 13.21 8.87
CA ARG A 187 -2.96 13.87 8.42
C ARG A 187 -2.34 13.18 7.21
N THR A 188 -2.42 11.86 7.12
CA THR A 188 -2.03 11.12 5.90
C THR A 188 -3.03 11.34 4.75
N LEU A 189 -4.32 11.50 5.02
CA LEU A 189 -5.32 11.76 3.98
C LEU A 189 -5.20 13.19 3.44
N GLU A 190 -4.77 14.16 4.25
CA GLU A 190 -4.31 15.48 3.78
C GLU A 190 -3.18 15.34 2.77
N GLU A 191 -2.42 14.24 2.81
CA GLU A 191 -1.35 13.97 1.86
C GLU A 191 -1.87 13.46 0.52
N LEU A 192 -3.10 12.95 0.50
CA LEU A 192 -3.77 12.40 -0.65
C LEU A 192 -4.65 13.41 -1.40
N ARG A 193 -4.62 14.72 -1.08
CA ARG A 193 -5.54 15.78 -1.57
C ARG A 193 -6.25 15.47 -2.89
N VAL A 194 -7.33 14.70 -2.76
CA VAL A 194 -8.31 14.43 -3.79
C VAL A 194 -9.08 15.73 -3.90
N SER A 195 -8.63 16.61 -4.80
CA SER A 195 -9.36 17.81 -5.22
C SER A 195 -10.37 17.45 -6.28
#